data_AF-A0A0G4KWH6-F1
#
_entry.id   AF-A0A0G4KWH6-F1
#
_cell.length_a   1.000
_cell.length_b   1.000
_cell.length_c   1.000
_cell.angle_alpha   90.00
_cell.angle_beta   90.00
_cell.angle_gamma   90.00
#
_symmetry.space_group_name_H-M   'P 1'
#
loop_
_entity.id
_entity.type
_entity.pdbx_description
1 polymer ?
#
loop_
_entity_poly.entity_id
_entity_poly.type
_entity_poly.pdbx_seq_one_letter_code
_entity_poly.pdbx_strand_id
1 'polypeptide(L)'
;MEFLHAQNDKSKPVDALRLNWFYRQKDMGKPKGNDTRHVWATMHSDISPLTALRGKCTIKHRAEIPSLHEYKKTPDSFWFEKLYDRYIQKNYDLIPTGKIVNVPEKVKKVLDECWKFVIVEQGRGKELTSAVKLCKRCIGYCASNDSVDCAVCKQTYHMNCVRPPLLKKPSRGFAWSCAACSRAQERKLEARHTPSHTDPHGDAEEDEVYDDDDEEMQGADTGRISPANDDSHPHATEEQIHQASLWPWRYLGIHCKPEDALDFDDRIYPRASTRIGPRHQAAR
;
A
#
# COMPACT_ATOMS: atom_id res chain seq x y z
N MET A 1 15.76 14.57 13.68
CA MET A 1 16.74 15.64 13.95
C MET A 1 18.04 14.95 14.27
N GLU A 2 19.12 15.42 13.68
CA GLU A 2 20.47 14.89 13.88
C GLU A 2 21.36 16.02 14.39
N PHE A 3 22.17 15.74 15.41
CA PHE A 3 23.16 16.68 15.91
C PHE A 3 24.45 16.51 15.12
N LEU A 4 24.96 17.61 14.55
CA LEU A 4 26.18 17.62 13.76
C LEU A 4 27.29 18.27 14.57
N HIS A 5 28.44 17.62 14.58
CA HIS A 5 29.60 18.03 15.36
C HIS A 5 30.63 18.73 14.46
N ALA A 6 31.39 19.65 15.06
CA ALA A 6 32.40 20.40 14.33
C ALA A 6 33.36 19.45 13.59
N GLN A 7 33.55 19.71 12.29
CA GLN A 7 34.39 18.88 11.40
C GLN A 7 33.97 17.40 11.32
N ASN A 8 32.69 17.08 11.60
CA ASN A 8 32.15 15.71 11.66
C ASN A 8 32.83 14.79 12.70
N ASP A 9 33.45 15.37 13.73
CA ASP A 9 34.09 14.60 14.81
C ASP A 9 33.16 14.52 16.02
N LYS A 10 32.65 13.32 16.32
CA LYS A 10 31.71 13.06 17.43
C LYS A 10 32.27 13.44 18.81
N SER A 11 33.59 13.57 18.96
CA SER A 11 34.22 14.02 20.21
C SER A 11 34.15 15.54 20.42
N LYS A 12 33.90 16.30 19.36
CA LYS A 12 33.85 17.78 19.40
C LYS A 12 32.45 18.28 19.77
N PRO A 13 32.30 19.56 20.14
CA PRO A 13 31.00 20.14 20.37
C PRO A 13 30.10 20.10 19.12
N VAL A 14 28.79 20.05 19.36
CA VAL A 14 27.76 20.25 18.33
C VAL A 14 27.79 21.70 17.88
N ASP A 15 27.88 21.94 16.58
CA ASP A 15 27.85 23.28 15.97
C ASP A 15 26.65 23.48 15.02
N ALA A 16 26.05 22.39 14.54
CA ALA A 16 24.91 22.43 13.64
C ALA A 16 23.90 21.30 13.90
N LEU A 17 22.72 21.43 13.29
CA LEU A 17 21.61 20.50 13.40
C LEU A 17 21.07 20.20 12.01
N ARG A 18 20.86 18.92 11.69
CA ARG A 18 20.01 18.52 10.56
C ARG A 18 18.56 18.48 11.01
N LEU A 19 17.72 19.28 10.37
CA LEU A 19 16.31 19.43 10.69
C LEU A 19 15.43 18.99 9.53
N ASN A 20 14.34 18.30 9.86
CA ASN A 20 13.29 17.97 8.91
C ASN A 20 12.25 19.09 8.95
N TRP A 21 11.96 19.68 7.80
CA TRP A 21 11.07 20.83 7.70
C TRP A 21 9.61 20.45 7.82
N PHE A 22 8.88 21.26 8.57
CA PHE A 22 7.42 21.31 8.56
C PHE A 22 7.00 22.69 8.07
N TYR A 23 6.03 22.74 7.15
CA TYR A 23 5.57 23.98 6.56
C TYR A 23 4.23 24.43 7.12
N ARG A 24 4.08 25.73 7.33
CA ARG A 24 2.76 26.34 7.50
C ARG A 24 2.13 26.51 6.13
N GLN A 25 0.80 26.67 6.09
CA GLN A 25 0.10 26.83 4.80
C GLN A 25 0.62 28.01 3.96
N LYS A 26 0.98 29.12 4.62
CA LYS A 26 1.57 30.28 3.96
C LYS A 26 2.91 29.98 3.26
N ASP A 27 3.69 29.05 3.79
CA ASP A 27 5.03 28.72 3.27
C ASP A 27 4.94 27.90 1.96
N MET A 28 3.76 27.32 1.69
CA MET A 28 3.44 26.59 0.46
C MET A 28 2.72 27.45 -0.58
N GLY A 29 2.65 28.77 -0.39
CA GLY A 29 1.88 29.67 -1.26
C GLY A 29 0.36 29.46 -1.19
N LYS A 30 -0.13 28.74 -0.17
CA LYS A 30 -1.57 28.55 0.06
C LYS A 30 -2.10 29.69 0.93
N PRO A 31 -3.40 30.05 0.81
CA PRO A 31 -4.03 31.02 1.70
C PRO A 31 -3.80 30.66 3.17
N LYS A 32 -3.70 31.69 4.02
CA LYS A 32 -3.50 31.51 5.45
C LYS A 32 -4.65 30.67 6.03
N GLY A 33 -4.30 29.58 6.69
CA GLY A 33 -5.25 28.77 7.44
C GLY A 33 -5.79 29.44 8.67
N ASN A 34 -6.93 28.92 9.11
CA ASN A 34 -7.56 29.32 10.36
C ASN A 34 -6.78 28.80 11.58
N ASP A 35 -6.01 27.71 11.44
CA ASP A 35 -5.25 27.11 12.53
C ASP A 35 -3.75 27.37 12.39
N THR A 36 -3.21 28.22 13.27
CA THR A 36 -1.77 28.53 13.31
C THR A 36 -0.93 27.40 13.92
N ARG A 37 -1.54 26.37 14.51
CA ARG A 37 -0.84 25.19 15.05
C ARG A 37 -0.79 24.03 14.07
N HIS A 38 -1.51 24.13 12.96
CA HIS A 38 -1.47 23.15 11.89
C HIS A 38 -0.24 23.38 11.00
N VAL A 39 0.55 22.34 10.82
CA VAL A 39 1.70 22.29 9.92
C VAL A 39 1.61 21.08 9.00
N TRP A 40 2.35 21.11 7.91
CA TRP A 40 2.44 20.05 6.93
C TRP A 40 3.79 19.38 7.04
N ALA A 41 3.79 18.05 7.11
CA ALA A 41 5.02 17.27 7.00
C ALA A 41 5.61 17.46 5.60
N THR A 42 6.93 17.35 5.47
CA THR A 42 7.61 17.38 4.17
C THR A 42 8.69 16.29 4.15
N MET A 43 9.23 15.96 2.98
CA MET A 43 10.49 15.20 2.88
C MET A 43 11.66 16.11 2.51
N HIS A 44 11.76 17.26 3.20
CA HIS A 44 12.83 18.22 3.02
C HIS A 44 13.63 18.39 4.32
N SER A 45 14.93 18.09 4.26
CA SER A 45 15.86 18.32 5.36
C SER A 45 16.86 19.41 5.01
N ASP A 46 17.30 20.17 6.00
CA ASP A 46 18.37 21.16 5.86
C ASP A 46 19.26 21.19 7.10
N ILE A 47 20.46 21.75 6.97
CA ILE A 47 21.41 21.94 8.06
C ILE A 47 21.33 23.38 8.53
N SER A 48 21.13 23.56 9.83
CA SER A 48 21.04 24.87 10.47
C SER A 48 22.08 24.98 11.59
N PRO A 49 22.75 26.13 11.76
CA PRO A 49 23.67 26.31 12.89
C PRO A 49 22.92 26.19 14.22
N LEU A 50 23.59 25.69 15.25
CA LEU A 50 23.00 25.52 16.58
C LEU A 50 22.43 26.83 17.14
N THR A 51 23.02 27.97 16.78
CA THR A 51 22.59 29.32 17.17
C THR A 51 21.22 29.73 16.62
N ALA A 52 20.71 29.05 15.58
CA ALA A 52 19.38 29.30 15.04
C ALA A 52 18.27 28.68 15.92
N LEU A 53 18.60 27.74 16.82
CA LEU A 53 17.64 27.07 17.68
C LEU A 53 17.06 28.03 18.72
N ARG A 54 15.73 28.20 18.72
CA ARG A 54 15.02 29.10 19.65
C ARG A 54 14.37 28.39 20.83
N GLY A 55 14.03 27.12 20.68
CA GLY A 55 13.31 26.37 21.69
C GLY A 55 12.85 25.01 21.19
N LYS A 56 12.29 24.22 22.11
CA LYS A 56 11.72 22.91 21.82
C LYS A 56 10.22 23.06 21.54
N CYS A 57 9.71 22.27 20.61
CA CYS A 57 8.28 22.15 20.35
C CYS A 57 7.91 20.68 20.14
N THR A 58 6.62 20.38 20.26
CA THR A 58 6.08 19.04 20.02
C THR A 58 5.22 19.07 18.76
N ILE A 59 5.49 18.16 17.83
CA ILE A 59 4.71 18.00 16.60
C ILE A 59 4.18 16.57 16.57
N LYS A 60 2.85 16.39 16.59
CA LYS A 60 2.20 15.08 16.57
C LYS A 60 1.31 14.90 15.36
N HIS A 61 1.20 13.66 14.89
CA HIS A 61 0.25 13.36 13.83
C HIS A 61 -1.19 13.42 14.39
N ARG A 62 -2.17 13.84 13.58
CA ARG A 62 -3.58 13.95 14.00
C ARG A 62 -4.11 12.65 14.62
N ALA A 63 -3.69 11.49 14.13
CA ALA A 63 -4.11 10.18 14.64
C ALA A 63 -3.54 9.83 16.03
N GLU A 64 -2.48 10.50 16.47
CA GLU A 64 -1.86 10.30 17.79
C GLU A 64 -2.45 11.22 18.85
N ILE A 65 -3.35 12.13 18.46
CA ILE A 65 -3.95 13.14 19.32
C ILE A 65 -5.39 12.73 19.65
N PRO A 66 -5.71 12.34 20.89
CA PRO A 66 -7.07 11.97 21.28
C PRO A 66 -8.05 13.15 21.13
N SER A 67 -7.72 14.29 21.77
CA SER A 67 -8.50 15.53 21.72
C SER A 67 -7.67 16.67 21.14
N LEU A 68 -7.98 17.06 19.90
CA LEU A 68 -7.26 18.16 19.23
C LEU A 68 -7.49 19.50 19.95
N HIS A 69 -8.68 19.69 20.51
CA HIS A 69 -9.02 20.89 21.26
C HIS A 69 -8.15 21.07 22.51
N GLU A 70 -7.94 20.00 23.28
CA GLU A 70 -7.09 20.04 24.47
C GLU A 70 -5.61 20.17 24.11
N TYR A 71 -5.15 19.41 23.10
CA TYR A 71 -3.77 19.47 22.65
C TYR A 71 -3.36 20.87 22.17
N LYS A 72 -4.29 21.61 21.55
CA LYS A 72 -4.07 23.00 21.15
C LYS A 72 -4.01 23.98 22.32
N LYS A 73 -4.32 23.59 23.55
CA LYS A 73 -4.13 24.45 24.74
C LYS A 73 -2.70 24.35 25.26
N THR A 74 -2.01 23.23 25.04
CA THR A 74 -0.62 23.03 25.44
C THR A 74 0.30 24.02 24.69
N PRO A 75 1.22 24.72 25.35
CA PRO A 75 2.22 25.55 24.67
C PRO A 75 3.07 24.75 23.68
N ASP A 76 3.63 25.43 22.66
CA ASP A 76 4.59 24.86 21.69
C ASP A 76 4.18 23.53 21.07
N SER A 77 2.87 23.33 20.89
CA SER A 77 2.27 22.10 20.40
C SER A 77 1.63 22.32 19.04
N PHE A 78 2.18 21.62 18.06
CA PHE A 78 1.79 21.64 16.65
C PHE A 78 1.31 20.26 16.21
N TRP A 79 0.55 20.23 15.12
CA TRP A 79 0.01 18.99 14.59
C TRP A 79 0.03 18.97 13.06
N PHE A 80 0.05 17.77 12.50
CA PHE A 80 0.02 17.52 11.07
C PHE A 80 -0.87 16.32 10.74
N GLU A 81 -1.39 16.29 9.52
CA GLU A 81 -2.18 15.16 8.99
C GLU A 81 -1.76 14.76 7.57
N LYS A 82 -1.02 15.63 6.88
CA LYS A 82 -0.68 15.49 5.47
C LYS A 82 0.78 15.78 5.24
N LEU A 83 1.32 15.11 4.22
CA LEU A 83 2.65 15.37 3.71
C LEU A 83 2.53 16.20 2.44
N TYR A 84 3.35 17.25 2.34
CA TYR A 84 3.49 18.06 1.15
C TYR A 84 4.85 17.80 0.51
N ASP A 85 4.81 17.40 -0.76
CA ASP A 85 6.01 17.32 -1.59
C ASP A 85 6.20 18.66 -2.31
N ARG A 86 7.33 19.33 -2.03
CA ARG A 86 7.69 20.62 -2.62
C ARG A 86 8.00 20.54 -4.11
N TYR A 87 8.58 19.45 -4.60
CA TYR A 87 9.10 19.34 -5.96
C TYR A 87 7.99 19.09 -6.97
N ILE A 88 7.03 18.22 -6.62
CA ILE A 88 5.86 17.93 -7.47
C ILE A 88 4.59 18.68 -7.02
N GLN A 89 4.69 19.48 -5.95
CA GLN A 89 3.62 20.30 -5.39
C GLN A 89 2.34 19.51 -5.09
N LYS A 90 2.49 18.27 -4.60
CA LYS A 90 1.38 17.37 -4.27
C LYS A 90 1.26 17.12 -2.78
N ASN A 91 0.03 16.81 -2.36
CA ASN A 91 -0.29 16.40 -1.00
C ASN A 91 -0.50 14.89 -0.95
N TYR A 92 -0.03 14.27 0.13
CA TYR A 92 -0.17 12.84 0.41
C TYR A 92 -0.84 12.66 1.77
N ASP A 93 -1.63 11.61 1.89
CA ASP A 93 -2.21 11.19 3.17
C ASP A 93 -1.16 10.37 3.94
N LEU A 94 -1.07 10.58 5.25
CA LEU A 94 -0.23 9.78 6.15
C LEU A 94 -1.09 8.76 6.91
N ILE A 95 -0.71 7.49 6.80
CA ILE A 95 -1.40 6.38 7.44
C ILE A 95 -0.48 5.78 8.49
N PRO A 96 -0.85 5.75 9.78
CA PRO A 96 -0.08 5.04 10.78
C PRO A 96 0.11 3.57 10.37
N THR A 97 1.33 3.05 10.46
CA THR A 97 1.64 1.66 10.06
C THR A 97 0.79 0.64 10.81
N GLY A 98 0.50 0.90 12.08
CA GLY A 98 -0.44 0.10 12.88
C GLY A 98 -1.87 -0.03 12.34
N LYS A 99 -2.31 0.86 11.43
CA LYS A 99 -3.63 0.76 10.76
C LYS A 99 -3.59 0.00 9.44
N ILE A 100 -2.40 -0.30 8.93
CA ILE A 100 -2.21 -1.03 7.67
C ILE A 100 -2.41 -2.51 7.95
N VAL A 101 -3.33 -3.12 7.22
CA VAL A 101 -3.66 -4.53 7.35
C VAL A 101 -3.61 -5.24 6.00
N ASN A 102 -3.97 -4.57 4.90
CA ASN A 102 -4.02 -5.17 3.56
C ASN A 102 -2.65 -5.13 2.85
N VAL A 103 -1.69 -5.86 3.41
CA VAL A 103 -0.36 -6.10 2.83
C VAL A 103 0.11 -7.51 3.21
N PRO A 104 1.08 -8.11 2.51
CA PRO A 104 1.69 -9.37 2.93
C PRO A 104 2.27 -9.29 4.35
N GLU A 105 2.27 -10.41 5.08
CA GLU A 105 2.72 -10.46 6.48
C GLU A 105 4.19 -10.01 6.66
N LYS A 106 5.09 -10.48 5.78
CA LYS A 106 6.49 -10.05 5.78
C LYS A 106 6.62 -8.53 5.60
N VAL A 107 5.84 -7.95 4.68
CA VAL A 107 5.80 -6.50 4.42
C VAL A 107 5.29 -5.76 5.65
N LYS A 108 4.22 -6.25 6.27
CA LYS A 108 3.63 -5.64 7.48
C LYS A 108 4.67 -5.53 8.60
N LYS A 109 5.42 -6.60 8.86
CA LYS A 109 6.47 -6.62 9.88
C LYS A 109 7.52 -5.54 9.64
N VAL A 110 8.07 -5.48 8.43
CA VAL A 110 9.09 -4.47 8.06
C VAL A 110 8.53 -3.05 8.14
N LEU A 111 7.28 -2.83 7.72
CA LEU A 111 6.64 -1.53 7.84
C LEU A 111 6.53 -1.06 9.30
N ASP A 112 6.13 -1.95 10.21
CA ASP A 112 5.99 -1.62 11.64
C ASP A 112 7.33 -1.41 12.35
N GLU A 113 8.37 -2.13 11.93
CA GLU A 113 9.73 -2.02 12.51
C GLU A 113 10.45 -0.75 12.04
N CYS A 114 10.34 -0.41 10.75
CA CYS A 114 11.14 0.64 10.14
C CYS A 114 10.46 2.02 10.10
N TRP A 115 9.12 2.10 10.03
CA TRP A 115 8.42 3.37 9.86
C TRP A 115 7.19 3.52 10.76
N LYS A 116 6.86 4.77 11.10
CA LYS A 116 5.65 5.10 11.87
C LYS A 116 4.44 5.33 10.98
N PHE A 117 4.67 5.82 9.77
CA PHE A 117 3.61 6.09 8.81
C PHE A 117 3.97 5.62 7.41
N VAL A 118 2.95 5.41 6.61
CA VAL A 118 3.06 5.27 5.15
C VAL A 118 2.41 6.47 4.50
N ILE A 119 3.03 6.99 3.45
CA ILE A 119 2.47 8.06 2.62
C ILE A 119 1.91 7.51 1.32
N VAL A 120 0.69 7.90 1.00
CA VAL A 120 -0.05 7.48 -0.21
C VAL A 120 -0.76 8.67 -0.84
N GLU A 121 -1.13 8.55 -2.12
CA GLU A 121 -1.93 9.59 -2.77
C GLU A 121 -3.26 9.81 -2.04
N GLN A 122 -3.71 11.06 -2.05
CA GLN A 122 -4.93 11.46 -1.36
C GLN A 122 -6.12 10.55 -1.73
N GLY A 123 -6.81 10.04 -0.71
CA GLY A 123 -8.00 9.20 -0.87
C GLY A 123 -7.74 7.71 -1.08
N ARG A 124 -6.47 7.29 -1.23
CA ARG A 124 -6.11 5.89 -1.45
C ARG A 124 -5.84 5.08 -0.19
N GLY A 125 -5.87 5.71 0.99
CA GLY A 125 -5.52 5.03 2.23
C GLY A 125 -6.40 3.83 2.57
N LYS A 126 -7.66 3.80 2.11
CA LYS A 126 -8.54 2.64 2.27
C LYS A 126 -8.01 1.37 1.61
N GLU A 127 -7.18 1.48 0.58
CA GLU A 127 -6.61 0.31 -0.09
C GLU A 127 -5.67 -0.48 0.82
N LEU A 128 -5.02 0.17 1.79
CA LEU A 128 -4.10 -0.45 2.74
C LEU A 128 -4.76 -0.79 4.09
N THR A 129 -5.85 -0.11 4.44
CA THR A 129 -6.54 -0.25 5.74
C THR A 129 -7.80 -1.12 5.70
N SER A 130 -8.29 -1.47 4.51
CA SER A 130 -9.43 -2.40 4.36
C SER A 130 -9.02 -3.84 4.68
N ALA A 131 -9.98 -4.74 4.88
CA ALA A 131 -9.68 -6.16 5.14
C ALA A 131 -8.76 -6.76 4.06
N VAL A 132 -7.88 -7.67 4.50
CA VAL A 132 -6.94 -8.36 3.60
C VAL A 132 -7.72 -9.14 2.56
N LYS A 133 -7.33 -8.96 1.29
CA LYS A 133 -7.86 -9.78 0.21
C LYS A 133 -7.01 -11.02 0.01
N LEU A 134 -7.64 -12.19 0.10
CA LEU A 134 -7.03 -13.48 -0.19
C LEU A 134 -7.68 -14.10 -1.42
N CYS A 135 -6.89 -14.75 -2.26
CA CYS A 135 -7.44 -15.44 -3.43
C CYS A 135 -8.16 -16.71 -3.00
N LYS A 136 -9.40 -16.90 -3.43
CA LYS A 136 -10.18 -18.10 -3.13
C LYS A 136 -9.57 -19.40 -3.69
N ARG A 137 -8.72 -19.33 -4.72
CA ARG A 137 -8.08 -20.49 -5.34
C ARG A 137 -6.78 -20.89 -4.66
N CYS A 138 -5.80 -19.98 -4.58
CA CYS A 138 -4.47 -20.29 -4.03
C CYS A 138 -4.30 -19.86 -2.57
N ILE A 139 -5.30 -19.21 -1.97
CA ILE A 139 -5.31 -18.71 -0.59
C ILE A 139 -4.27 -17.58 -0.34
N GLY A 140 -3.43 -17.27 -1.33
CA GLY A 140 -2.41 -16.22 -1.25
C GLY A 140 -2.98 -14.80 -1.23
N TYR A 141 -2.17 -13.87 -0.71
CA TYR A 141 -2.46 -12.44 -0.72
C TYR A 141 -2.78 -11.93 -2.14
N CYS A 142 -3.87 -11.19 -2.26
CA CYS A 142 -4.45 -10.79 -3.53
C CYS A 142 -4.48 -9.27 -3.63
N ALA A 143 -3.43 -8.70 -4.22
CA ALA A 143 -3.35 -7.26 -4.42
C ALA A 143 -4.52 -6.76 -5.26
N SER A 144 -5.10 -5.62 -4.89
CA SER A 144 -6.24 -5.04 -5.58
C SER A 144 -6.01 -4.91 -7.08
N ASN A 145 -4.79 -4.62 -7.55
CA ASN A 145 -4.50 -4.38 -8.96
C ASN A 145 -4.43 -5.64 -9.84
N ASP A 146 -4.16 -6.81 -9.27
CA ASP A 146 -4.04 -8.09 -10.00
C ASP A 146 -5.12 -9.10 -9.56
N SER A 147 -6.27 -8.56 -9.16
CA SER A 147 -7.39 -9.35 -8.63
C SER A 147 -8.74 -8.92 -9.18
N VAL A 148 -9.69 -9.86 -9.14
CA VAL A 148 -11.08 -9.68 -9.53
C VAL A 148 -11.99 -10.23 -8.43
N ASP A 149 -13.06 -9.50 -8.12
CA ASP A 149 -14.08 -9.93 -7.18
C ASP A 149 -15.27 -10.52 -7.96
N CYS A 150 -15.72 -11.72 -7.60
CA CYS A 150 -16.92 -12.32 -8.20
C CYS A 150 -18.17 -11.50 -7.81
N ALA A 151 -18.94 -11.05 -8.78
CA ALA A 151 -20.14 -10.24 -8.55
C ALA A 151 -21.24 -11.00 -7.79
N VAL A 152 -21.22 -12.34 -7.84
CA VAL A 152 -22.21 -13.21 -7.20
C VAL A 152 -21.76 -13.58 -5.78
N CYS A 153 -20.68 -14.35 -5.64
CA CYS A 153 -20.24 -14.85 -4.33
C CYS A 153 -19.31 -13.89 -3.54
N LYS A 154 -18.93 -12.75 -4.14
CA LYS A 154 -18.04 -11.73 -3.56
C LYS A 154 -16.63 -12.21 -3.19
N GLN A 155 -16.25 -13.41 -3.57
CA GLN A 155 -14.91 -13.95 -3.38
C GLN A 155 -13.91 -13.30 -4.35
N THR A 156 -12.69 -13.07 -3.88
CA THR A 156 -11.60 -12.48 -4.66
C THR A 156 -10.73 -13.57 -5.30
N TYR A 157 -10.28 -13.36 -6.53
CA TYR A 157 -9.38 -14.24 -7.25
C TYR A 157 -8.23 -13.44 -7.85
N HIS A 158 -7.01 -13.97 -7.87
CA HIS A 158 -5.97 -13.41 -8.76
C HIS A 158 -6.43 -13.55 -10.20
N MET A 159 -6.13 -12.57 -11.03
CA MET A 159 -6.47 -12.63 -12.46
C MET A 159 -5.84 -13.86 -13.15
N ASN A 160 -4.64 -14.25 -12.72
CA ASN A 160 -3.93 -15.46 -13.18
C ASN A 160 -4.45 -16.77 -12.58
N CYS A 161 -5.17 -16.71 -11.46
CA CYS A 161 -5.77 -17.89 -10.83
C CYS A 161 -7.14 -18.25 -11.44
N VAL A 162 -7.72 -17.40 -12.28
CA VAL A 162 -8.94 -17.74 -13.02
C VAL A 162 -8.57 -18.60 -14.22
N ARG A 163 -9.44 -19.56 -14.60
CA ARG A 163 -9.30 -20.37 -15.83
C ARG A 163 -10.46 -19.99 -16.78
N PRO A 164 -10.19 -19.47 -17.99
CA PRO A 164 -8.90 -18.99 -18.47
C PRO A 164 -8.40 -17.74 -17.70
N PRO A 165 -7.08 -17.48 -17.64
CA PRO A 165 -6.53 -16.29 -16.99
C PRO A 165 -7.10 -14.99 -17.56
N LEU A 166 -7.44 -14.04 -16.69
CA LEU A 166 -7.89 -12.72 -17.11
C LEU A 166 -6.68 -11.86 -17.47
N LEU A 167 -6.61 -11.39 -18.71
CA LEU A 167 -5.54 -10.48 -19.15
C LEU A 167 -5.79 -9.02 -18.76
N LYS A 168 -7.06 -8.65 -18.54
CA LYS A 168 -7.48 -7.30 -18.14
C LYS A 168 -8.65 -7.41 -17.19
N LYS A 169 -8.75 -6.46 -16.27
CA LYS A 169 -9.92 -6.34 -15.41
C LYS A 169 -11.18 -6.06 -16.23
N PRO A 170 -12.34 -6.53 -15.78
CA PRO A 170 -13.62 -6.14 -16.34
C PRO A 170 -13.73 -4.61 -16.38
N SER A 171 -14.16 -4.08 -17.53
CA SER A 171 -14.39 -2.64 -17.71
C SER A 171 -15.39 -2.13 -16.68
N ARG A 172 -15.26 -0.86 -16.27
CA ARG A 172 -16.20 -0.24 -15.34
C ARG A 172 -17.63 -0.40 -15.86
N GLY A 173 -18.52 -0.91 -15.02
CA GLY A 173 -19.92 -1.20 -15.38
C GLY A 173 -20.18 -2.64 -15.80
N PHE A 174 -19.13 -3.45 -16.00
CA PHE A 174 -19.25 -4.88 -16.29
C PHE A 174 -18.90 -5.71 -15.06
N ALA A 175 -19.78 -6.65 -14.72
CA ALA A 175 -19.60 -7.59 -13.63
C ALA A 175 -18.95 -8.89 -14.14
N TRP A 176 -18.05 -9.46 -13.36
CA TRP A 176 -17.49 -10.79 -13.63
C TRP A 176 -18.00 -11.79 -12.60
N SER A 177 -18.36 -12.99 -13.04
CA SER A 177 -18.73 -14.13 -12.19
C SER A 177 -17.68 -15.23 -12.32
N CYS A 178 -17.35 -15.88 -11.20
CA CYS A 178 -16.48 -17.04 -11.23
C CYS A 178 -17.15 -18.24 -11.90
N ALA A 179 -16.36 -19.20 -12.39
CA ALA A 179 -16.84 -20.38 -13.10
C ALA A 179 -17.93 -21.14 -12.33
N ALA A 180 -17.75 -21.34 -11.02
CA ALA A 180 -18.75 -21.99 -10.16
C ALA A 180 -20.09 -21.23 -10.13
N CYS A 181 -20.06 -19.90 -10.03
CA CYS A 181 -21.28 -19.09 -10.05
C CYS A 181 -21.94 -19.07 -11.43
N SER A 182 -21.16 -19.02 -12.51
CA SER A 182 -21.68 -19.05 -13.88
C SER A 182 -22.36 -20.40 -14.16
N ARG A 183 -21.72 -21.53 -13.84
CA ARG A 183 -22.30 -22.89 -13.99
C ARG A 183 -23.58 -23.06 -13.15
N ALA A 184 -23.56 -22.57 -11.90
CA ALA A 184 -24.76 -22.62 -11.05
C ALA A 184 -25.92 -21.78 -11.58
N GLN A 185 -25.64 -20.68 -12.29
CA GLN A 185 -26.67 -19.86 -12.94
C GLN A 185 -27.20 -20.53 -14.21
N GLU A 186 -26.35 -21.16 -15.00
CA GLU A 186 -26.72 -21.93 -16.20
C GLU A 186 -27.63 -23.11 -15.85
N ARG A 187 -27.25 -23.95 -14.87
CA ARG A 187 -28.10 -25.05 -14.36
C ARG A 187 -29.48 -24.56 -13.92
N LYS A 188 -29.56 -23.37 -13.29
CA LYS A 188 -30.84 -22.77 -12.87
C LYS A 188 -31.69 -22.29 -14.06
N LEU A 189 -31.08 -21.92 -15.18
CA LEU A 189 -31.79 -21.53 -16.40
C LEU A 189 -32.28 -22.77 -17.15
N GLU A 190 -31.45 -23.80 -17.27
CA GLU A 190 -31.81 -25.09 -17.88
C GLU A 190 -33.00 -25.74 -17.17
N ALA A 191 -32.97 -25.80 -15.83
CA ALA A 191 -34.06 -26.34 -15.02
C ALA A 191 -35.39 -25.56 -15.14
N ARG A 192 -35.37 -24.34 -15.70
CA ARG A 192 -36.60 -23.56 -15.98
C ARG A 192 -37.09 -23.75 -17.42
N HIS A 193 -36.23 -24.19 -18.32
CA HIS A 193 -36.53 -24.34 -19.75
C HIS A 193 -36.87 -25.78 -20.14
N THR A 194 -36.71 -26.76 -19.25
CA THR A 194 -37.31 -28.08 -19.41
C THR A 194 -38.83 -27.98 -19.15
N PRO A 195 -39.69 -28.18 -20.16
CA PRO A 195 -41.12 -28.29 -19.91
C PRO A 195 -41.35 -29.56 -19.09
N SER A 196 -42.16 -29.45 -18.04
CA SER A 196 -42.66 -30.60 -17.29
C SER A 196 -43.51 -31.45 -18.23
N HIS A 197 -42.87 -32.36 -18.97
CA HIS A 197 -43.54 -33.48 -19.59
C HIS A 197 -43.39 -34.65 -18.64
N THR A 198 -44.50 -34.97 -17.99
CA THR A 198 -44.66 -36.15 -17.15
C THR A 198 -44.42 -37.41 -17.98
N ASP A 199 -43.42 -38.20 -17.62
CA ASP A 199 -43.37 -39.63 -17.91
C ASP A 199 -43.11 -40.40 -16.59
N PRO A 200 -44.02 -41.30 -16.16
CA PRO A 200 -43.96 -41.99 -14.86
C PRO A 200 -43.26 -43.36 -14.93
N HIS A 201 -42.12 -43.43 -15.64
CA HIS A 201 -41.20 -44.57 -15.63
C HIS A 201 -39.80 -43.96 -15.82
N GLY A 202 -38.99 -43.74 -14.80
CA GLY A 202 -38.44 -44.81 -13.97
C GLY A 202 -37.11 -45.23 -14.56
N ASP A 203 -36.12 -44.34 -14.48
CA ASP A 203 -34.70 -44.67 -14.32
C ASP A 203 -34.01 -43.40 -13.79
N ALA A 204 -33.83 -43.37 -12.47
CA ALA A 204 -32.90 -42.44 -11.84
C ALA A 204 -31.50 -42.96 -12.15
N GLU A 205 -31.00 -42.65 -13.35
CA GLU A 205 -29.56 -42.67 -13.56
C GLU A 205 -29.00 -41.51 -12.74
N GLU A 206 -28.40 -41.90 -11.63
CA GLU A 206 -27.56 -41.09 -10.77
C GLU A 206 -26.39 -40.61 -11.63
N ASP A 207 -26.61 -39.52 -12.39
CA ASP A 207 -25.56 -38.86 -13.16
C ASP A 207 -24.50 -38.41 -12.15
N GLU A 208 -23.45 -39.22 -12.11
CA GLU A 208 -22.29 -39.08 -11.27
C GLU A 208 -21.86 -37.61 -11.29
N VAL A 209 -21.68 -37.05 -10.09
CA VAL A 209 -20.92 -35.83 -9.91
C VAL A 209 -19.50 -36.15 -10.37
N TYR A 210 -19.25 -36.04 -11.68
CA TYR A 210 -17.90 -35.93 -12.21
C TYR A 210 -17.38 -34.59 -11.70
N ASP A 211 -16.75 -34.64 -10.53
CA ASP A 211 -15.85 -33.64 -10.03
C ASP A 211 -14.61 -33.63 -10.95
N ASP A 212 -14.78 -33.08 -12.15
CA ASP A 212 -13.70 -32.83 -13.13
C ASP A 212 -12.77 -31.68 -12.67
N ASP A 213 -12.72 -31.37 -11.37
CA ASP A 213 -11.72 -30.50 -10.76
C ASP A 213 -10.70 -31.29 -9.90
N ASP A 214 -10.85 -32.62 -9.73
CA ASP A 214 -9.92 -33.47 -8.92
C ASP A 214 -8.91 -34.31 -9.74
N GLU A 215 -8.89 -34.23 -11.08
CA GLU A 215 -7.80 -34.80 -11.91
C GLU A 215 -6.78 -33.75 -12.35
N GLU A 216 -6.04 -33.20 -11.39
CA GLU A 216 -4.63 -32.79 -11.61
C GLU A 216 -3.85 -32.75 -10.29
N MET A 217 -4.02 -33.79 -9.46
CA MET A 217 -3.12 -34.12 -8.36
C MET A 217 -2.05 -35.12 -8.83
N GLN A 218 -1.28 -34.73 -9.86
CA GLN A 218 0.02 -35.33 -10.15
C GLN A 218 1.00 -34.21 -10.49
N GLY A 219 2.12 -34.21 -9.78
CA GLY A 219 3.18 -33.23 -9.90
C GLY A 219 3.67 -33.10 -11.34
N ALA A 220 3.13 -32.13 -12.06
CA ALA A 220 3.85 -31.49 -13.14
C ALA A 220 4.92 -30.63 -12.48
N ASP A 221 6.13 -31.17 -12.45
CA ASP A 221 7.37 -30.41 -12.34
C ASP A 221 7.42 -29.38 -13.48
N THR A 222 6.67 -28.29 -13.29
CA THR A 222 6.93 -27.07 -14.04
C THR A 222 8.20 -26.53 -13.44
N GLY A 223 9.31 -26.73 -14.16
CA GLY A 223 10.64 -26.20 -13.87
C GLY A 223 10.71 -24.67 -13.85
N ARG A 224 9.81 -24.02 -13.12
CA ARG A 224 10.12 -22.82 -12.36
C ARG A 224 10.85 -23.31 -11.12
N ILE A 225 12.16 -23.17 -11.22
CA ILE A 225 12.98 -22.74 -10.09
C ILE A 225 12.29 -21.48 -9.54
N SER A 226 11.28 -21.65 -8.67
CA SER A 226 11.07 -20.69 -7.60
C SER A 226 12.46 -20.51 -7.02
N PRO A 227 13.02 -19.28 -6.94
CA PRO A 227 14.23 -19.11 -6.18
C PRO A 227 13.92 -19.80 -4.85
N ALA A 228 14.73 -20.80 -4.50
CA ALA A 228 14.67 -21.40 -3.18
C ALA A 228 14.49 -20.25 -2.20
N ASN A 229 13.57 -20.42 -1.24
CA ASN A 229 13.31 -19.48 -0.17
C ASN A 229 14.66 -19.10 0.44
N ASP A 230 15.28 -18.07 -0.12
CA ASP A 230 16.57 -17.61 0.28
C ASP A 230 16.23 -16.62 1.38
N ASP A 231 16.09 -17.16 2.59
CA ASP A 231 15.96 -16.39 3.82
C ASP A 231 17.19 -15.50 4.05
N SER A 232 18.19 -15.49 3.16
CA SER A 232 19.19 -14.44 3.08
C SER A 232 18.65 -13.20 2.34
N HIS A 233 17.65 -12.55 2.93
CA HIS A 233 17.57 -11.10 2.73
C HIS A 233 18.91 -10.52 3.21
N PRO A 234 19.70 -9.85 2.35
CA PRO A 234 20.93 -9.23 2.79
C PRO A 234 20.62 -8.32 3.98
N HIS A 235 21.35 -8.48 5.08
CA HIS A 235 21.23 -7.53 6.17
C HIS A 235 21.52 -6.13 5.62
N ALA A 236 20.56 -5.23 5.79
CA ALA A 236 20.68 -3.86 5.34
C ALA A 236 21.99 -3.25 5.87
N THR A 237 22.73 -2.57 5.00
CA THR A 237 23.96 -1.88 5.39
C THR A 237 23.61 -0.76 6.38
N GLU A 238 24.60 -0.34 7.18
CA GLU A 238 24.41 0.78 8.10
C GLU A 238 23.96 2.06 7.37
N GLU A 239 24.45 2.27 6.14
CA GLU A 239 24.07 3.40 5.29
C GLU A 239 22.59 3.32 4.86
N GLN A 240 22.12 2.14 4.46
CA GLN A 240 20.73 1.91 4.08
C GLN A 240 19.78 2.11 5.27
N ILE A 241 20.13 1.56 6.44
CA ILE A 241 19.37 1.75 7.68
C ILE A 241 19.33 3.23 8.05
N HIS A 242 20.47 3.91 7.98
CA HIS A 242 20.56 5.34 8.24
C HIS A 242 19.65 6.13 7.29
N GLN A 243 19.71 5.86 5.99
CA GLN A 243 18.86 6.53 4.99
C GLN A 243 17.37 6.28 5.23
N ALA A 244 16.98 5.06 5.57
CA ALA A 244 15.60 4.72 5.93
C ALA A 244 15.13 5.43 7.21
N SER A 245 16.05 5.66 8.16
CA SER A 245 15.77 6.32 9.45
C SER A 245 15.63 7.85 9.36
N LEU A 246 16.05 8.48 8.25
CA LEU A 246 15.97 9.94 8.07
C LEU A 246 14.53 10.46 8.15
N TRP A 247 13.57 9.62 7.79
CA TRP A 247 12.15 9.95 7.75
C TRP A 247 11.32 8.91 8.50
N PRO A 248 10.35 9.33 9.33
CA PRO A 248 9.49 8.39 10.05
C PRO A 248 8.38 7.81 9.16
N TRP A 249 8.45 8.03 7.84
CA TRP A 249 7.44 7.59 6.88
C TRP A 249 8.02 7.09 5.57
N ARG A 250 7.31 6.15 4.93
CA ARG A 250 7.68 5.52 3.65
C ARG A 250 6.56 5.66 2.61
N TYR A 251 6.93 5.92 1.36
CA TYR A 251 5.99 5.92 0.24
C TYR A 251 5.51 4.52 -0.14
N LEU A 252 4.19 4.34 -0.21
CA LEU A 252 3.52 3.11 -0.68
C LEU A 252 2.31 3.46 -1.56
N GLY A 253 2.51 4.42 -2.47
CA GLY A 253 1.46 4.92 -3.37
C GLY A 253 1.32 4.16 -4.68
N ILE A 254 0.71 4.78 -5.70
CA ILE A 254 0.34 4.15 -7.00
C ILE A 254 1.54 3.58 -7.76
N HIS A 255 2.75 4.09 -7.49
CA HIS A 255 3.98 3.73 -8.18
C HIS A 255 4.90 2.85 -7.33
N CYS A 256 4.35 2.20 -6.31
CA CYS A 256 5.05 1.34 -5.37
C CYS A 256 4.25 0.04 -5.21
N LYS A 257 4.92 -1.10 -5.26
CA LYS A 257 4.33 -2.38 -4.87
C LYS A 257 4.54 -2.60 -3.37
N PRO A 258 3.65 -3.32 -2.65
CA PRO A 258 3.87 -3.64 -1.25
C PRO A 258 5.23 -4.28 -0.98
N GLU A 259 5.68 -5.15 -1.88
CA GLU A 259 6.93 -5.88 -1.77
C GLU A 259 8.17 -4.99 -1.86
N ASP A 260 8.06 -3.81 -2.49
CA ASP A 260 9.15 -2.83 -2.57
C ASP A 260 9.57 -2.40 -1.15
N ALA A 261 8.69 -2.49 -0.14
CA ALA A 261 9.00 -2.22 1.26
C ALA A 261 10.09 -3.13 1.85
N LEU A 262 10.30 -4.30 1.26
CA LEU A 262 11.34 -5.26 1.66
C LEU A 262 12.71 -4.93 1.07
N ASP A 263 12.74 -4.06 0.05
CA ASP A 263 13.98 -3.61 -0.57
C ASP A 263 14.50 -2.36 0.17
N PHE A 264 15.71 -2.48 0.71
CA PHE A 264 16.41 -1.43 1.44
C PHE A 264 17.09 -0.40 0.52
N ASP A 265 17.34 -0.75 -0.75
CA ASP A 265 17.81 0.19 -1.77
C ASP A 265 16.67 1.00 -2.38
N ASP A 266 15.42 0.58 -2.12
CA ASP A 266 14.25 1.23 -2.66
C ASP A 266 14.02 2.62 -2.05
N ARG A 267 13.55 3.55 -2.90
CA ARG A 267 13.39 4.94 -2.52
C ARG A 267 12.12 5.13 -1.70
N ILE A 268 12.30 5.63 -0.48
CA ILE A 268 11.21 6.00 0.45
C ILE A 268 10.38 7.23 0.04
N TYR A 269 10.83 7.98 -0.96
CA TYR A 269 10.22 9.23 -1.41
C TYR A 269 9.01 9.01 -2.34
N PRO A 270 8.03 9.93 -2.36
CA PRO A 270 6.95 9.92 -3.34
C PRO A 270 7.48 9.88 -4.76
N ARG A 271 6.82 9.08 -5.59
CA ARG A 271 7.11 8.96 -7.01
C ARG A 271 6.03 9.67 -7.81
N ALA A 272 6.41 10.19 -8.96
CA ALA A 272 5.47 10.72 -9.94
C ALA A 272 5.76 10.06 -11.28
N SER A 273 4.73 9.61 -11.99
CA SER A 273 4.90 9.25 -13.39
C SER A 273 5.16 10.50 -14.23
N THR A 274 5.93 10.33 -15.30
CA THR A 274 6.05 11.36 -16.34
C THR A 274 4.67 11.60 -16.96
N ARG A 275 4.34 12.86 -17.26
CA ARG A 275 3.14 13.22 -18.06
C ARG A 275 3.36 13.01 -19.56
N ILE A 276 4.55 12.53 -19.93
CA ILE A 276 4.95 12.26 -21.29
C ILE A 276 4.36 10.91 -21.66
N GLY A 277 3.31 10.93 -22.50
CA GLY A 277 2.67 9.70 -22.97
C GLY A 277 3.68 8.81 -23.71
N PRO A 278 3.42 7.48 -23.81
CA PRO A 278 4.37 6.52 -24.40
C PRO A 278 4.90 6.91 -25.78
N ARG A 279 4.07 7.61 -26.58
CA ARG A 279 4.43 8.14 -27.91
C ARG A 279 5.55 9.18 -27.93
N HIS A 280 5.81 9.83 -26.79
CA HIS A 280 6.77 10.93 -26.68
C HIS A 280 7.94 10.57 -25.75
N GLN A 281 8.02 9.32 -25.29
CA GLN A 281 9.17 8.80 -24.59
C GLN A 281 10.18 8.29 -25.62
N ALA A 282 11.45 8.64 -25.46
CA ALA A 282 12.51 8.07 -26.30
C ALA A 282 12.53 6.55 -26.08
N ALA A 283 12.38 5.78 -27.15
CA ALA A 283 12.57 4.33 -27.09
C ALA A 283 14.03 4.05 -26.70
N ARG A 284 14.23 3.20 -25.69
CA ARG A 284 15.52 2.58 -25.42
C ARG A 284 15.72 1.39 -26.34
#